data_AF-A0A7L3MLA7-F1
#
_entry.id   AF-A0A7L3MLA7-F1
#
_cell.length_a   1.000
_cell.length_b   1.000
_cell.length_c   1.000
_cell.angle_alpha   90.00
_cell.angle_beta   90.00
_cell.angle_gamma   90.00
#
_symmetry.space_group_name_H-M   'P 1'
#
loop_
_entity.id
_entity.type
_entity.pdbx_description
1 polymer ?
#
loop_
_entity_poly.entity_id
_entity_poly.type
_entity_poly.pdbx_seq_one_letter_code
_entity_poly.pdbx_strand_id
1 'polypeptide(L)'
;QEHMTSGANCQTFTSSTVISYSNLGDGPKVYQETSEMRSAPGGIRETRRTVRDSDSGLEQMSIGHHIRERAHIMQRSRNHRTGDQEERQDYINMDESDAAAFDDEWRRETSRFRPQRGLDYRRHEGS
;
A
#
# COMPACT_ATOMS: atom_id res chain seq x y z
N GLN A 1 0.15 11.17 -11.09
CA GLN A 1 0.06 10.33 -12.32
C GLN A 1 -0.80 9.12 -11.97
N GLU A 2 -1.85 8.85 -12.75
CA GLU A 2 -2.71 7.69 -12.56
C GLU A 2 -2.25 6.58 -13.51
N HIS A 3 -2.04 5.36 -13.00
CA HIS A 3 -1.66 4.21 -13.82
C HIS A 3 -2.69 3.09 -13.64
N MET A 4 -3.49 2.87 -14.67
CA MET A 4 -4.43 1.74 -14.75
C MET A 4 -3.80 0.66 -15.63
N THR A 5 -3.50 -0.49 -15.04
CA THR A 5 -3.08 -1.67 -15.81
C THR A 5 -4.15 -2.75 -15.67
N SER A 6 -4.78 -3.05 -16.80
CA SER A 6 -5.67 -4.20 -16.98
C SER A 6 -4.85 -5.30 -17.63
N GLY A 7 -4.41 -6.29 -16.85
CA GLY A 7 -3.70 -7.45 -17.38
C GLY A 7 -4.66 -8.42 -18.08
N ALA A 8 -4.13 -9.33 -18.91
CA ALA A 8 -4.89 -10.40 -19.57
C ALA A 8 -5.44 -11.49 -18.61
N ASN A 9 -5.18 -11.34 -17.32
CA ASN A 9 -5.78 -12.05 -16.19
C ASN A 9 -6.75 -11.04 -15.56
N CYS A 10 -8.00 -11.43 -15.23
CA CYS A 10 -9.11 -10.60 -14.71
C CYS A 10 -8.84 -9.80 -13.41
N GLN A 11 -7.63 -9.28 -13.24
CA GLN A 11 -7.18 -8.36 -12.20
C GLN A 11 -7.37 -6.94 -12.68
N THR A 12 -7.82 -6.09 -11.78
CA THR A 12 -7.77 -4.64 -11.97
C THR A 12 -6.79 -4.06 -10.97
N PHE A 13 -5.86 -3.23 -11.45
CA PHE A 13 -4.99 -2.41 -10.61
C PHE A 13 -5.20 -0.94 -10.93
N THR A 14 -5.40 -0.14 -9.89
CA THR A 14 -5.38 1.31 -9.98
C THR A 14 -4.39 1.85 -8.96
N SER A 15 -3.65 2.88 -9.35
CA SER A 15 -2.73 3.59 -8.48
C SER A 15 -2.76 5.07 -8.82
N SER A 16 -2.91 5.90 -7.78
CA SER A 16 -2.78 7.34 -7.84
C SER A 16 -1.66 7.78 -6.90
N THR A 17 -0.91 8.80 -7.30
CA THR A 17 0.12 9.42 -6.46
C THR A 17 0.07 10.93 -6.61
N VAL A 18 0.02 11.60 -5.47
CA VAL A 18 0.09 13.05 -5.32
C VAL A 18 1.46 13.37 -4.71
N ILE A 19 2.18 14.30 -5.33
CA ILE A 19 3.47 14.78 -4.84
C ILE A 19 3.38 16.30 -4.79
N SER A 20 3.66 16.88 -3.63
CA SER A 20 3.78 18.32 -3.43
C SER A 20 5.22 18.64 -3.05
N TYR A 21 5.79 19.64 -3.70
CA TYR A 21 7.13 20.14 -3.45
C TYR A 21 7.05 21.62 -3.08
N SER A 22 7.69 22.00 -1.98
CA SER A 22 7.81 23.40 -1.58
C SER A 22 9.24 23.69 -1.15
N ASN A 23 9.68 24.92 -1.43
CA ASN A 23 11.04 25.38 -1.11
C ASN A 23 11.01 26.75 -0.42
N LEU A 24 9.92 27.06 0.29
CA LEU A 24 9.84 28.26 1.11
C LEU A 24 10.51 27.99 2.46
N GLY A 25 11.71 28.54 2.66
CA GLY A 25 12.41 28.51 3.95
C GLY A 25 13.54 27.49 4.04
N ASP A 26 13.52 26.69 5.11
CA ASP A 26 14.61 25.80 5.62
C ASP A 26 14.86 24.55 4.77
N GLY A 27 14.94 24.71 3.45
CA GLY A 27 15.21 23.64 2.48
C GLY A 27 13.96 22.97 1.88
N PRO A 28 14.18 22.01 0.96
CA PRO A 28 13.10 21.40 0.19
C PRO A 28 12.22 20.52 1.07
N LYS A 29 10.91 20.75 1.00
CA LYS A 29 9.89 19.91 1.63
C LYS A 29 9.10 19.17 0.54
N VAL A 30 8.95 17.88 0.76
CA VAL A 30 8.19 16.95 -0.06
C VAL A 30 7.10 16.31 0.79
N TYR A 31 5.88 16.36 0.27
CA TYR A 31 4.77 15.51 0.67
C TYR A 31 4.45 14.56 -0.48
N GLN A 32 4.40 13.27 -0.21
CA GLN A 32 3.98 12.26 -1.18
C GLN A 32 2.92 11.38 -0.56
N GLU A 33 1.80 11.22 -1.26
CA GLU A 33 0.75 10.28 -0.93
C GLU A 33 0.47 9.39 -2.13
N THR A 34 0.52 8.08 -1.93
CA THR A 34 0.21 7.07 -2.94
C THR A 34 -0.94 6.21 -2.44
N SER A 35 -1.96 6.00 -3.27
CA SER A 35 -3.07 5.08 -3.03
C SER A 35 -3.15 4.07 -4.17
N GLU A 36 -3.05 2.80 -3.83
CA GLU A 36 -3.11 1.66 -4.74
C GLU A 36 -4.28 0.76 -4.36
N MET A 37 -4.92 0.18 -5.36
CA MET A 37 -6.00 -0.78 -5.17
C MET A 37 -5.90 -1.87 -6.23
N ARG A 38 -6.00 -3.13 -5.80
CA ARG A 38 -6.05 -4.32 -6.65
C ARG A 38 -7.31 -5.09 -6.37
N SER A 39 -7.93 -5.63 -7.42
CA SER A 39 -9.11 -6.50 -7.28
C SER A 39 -8.98 -7.71 -8.19
N ALA A 40 -9.37 -8.88 -7.68
CA ALA A 40 -9.41 -10.14 -8.41
C ALA A 40 -10.82 -10.76 -8.37
N PRO A 41 -11.12 -11.73 -9.25
CA PRO A 41 -12.27 -12.60 -9.09
C PRO A 41 -12.21 -13.34 -7.74
N GLY A 42 -13.36 -13.79 -7.24
CA GLY A 42 -13.44 -14.48 -5.94
C GLY A 42 -13.60 -13.56 -4.73
N GLY A 43 -13.68 -12.24 -4.96
CA GLY A 43 -13.87 -11.24 -3.90
C GLY A 43 -12.57 -10.80 -3.23
N ILE A 44 -11.42 -11.00 -3.89
CA ILE A 44 -10.11 -10.56 -3.40
C ILE A 44 -9.92 -9.10 -3.74
N ARG A 45 -9.53 -8.31 -2.76
CA ARG A 45 -9.20 -6.90 -2.95
C ARG A 45 -8.08 -6.46 -2.02
N GLU A 46 -7.03 -5.88 -2.58
CA GLU A 46 -5.90 -5.30 -1.83
C GLU A 46 -6.02 -3.78 -1.92
N THR A 47 -5.90 -3.10 -0.79
CA THR A 47 -5.75 -1.65 -0.74
C THR A 47 -4.41 -1.32 -0.12
N ARG A 48 -3.69 -0.35 -0.66
CA ARG A 48 -2.44 0.11 -0.08
C ARG A 48 -2.37 1.62 -0.15
N ARG A 49 -2.07 2.25 0.97
CA ARG A 49 -1.82 3.69 1.05
C ARG A 49 -0.47 3.93 1.69
N THR A 50 0.29 4.88 1.16
CA THR A 50 1.55 5.30 1.74
C THR A 50 1.63 6.81 1.74
N VAL A 51 2.03 7.39 2.86
CA VAL A 51 2.26 8.82 3.03
C VAL A 51 3.72 9.00 3.45
N ARG A 52 4.40 9.96 2.83
CA ARG A 52 5.73 10.43 3.22
C ARG A 52 5.70 11.93 3.33
N ASP A 53 5.95 12.43 4.51
CA ASP A 53 5.99 13.85 4.79
C ASP A 53 7.34 14.23 5.40
N SER A 54 8.17 14.90 4.61
CA SER A 54 9.49 15.37 5.07
C SER A 54 9.38 16.56 6.04
N ASP A 55 8.25 17.27 6.04
CA ASP A 55 8.05 18.44 6.91
C ASP A 55 7.74 18.07 8.36
N SER A 56 7.15 16.90 8.63
CA SER A 56 7.04 16.33 9.97
C SER A 56 8.03 15.19 10.23
N GLY A 57 8.60 14.62 9.17
CA GLY A 57 9.38 13.37 9.24
C GLY A 57 8.51 12.12 9.37
N LEU A 58 7.20 12.23 9.14
CA LEU A 58 6.25 11.13 9.23
C LEU A 58 6.28 10.30 7.94
N GLU A 59 6.46 9.00 8.09
CA GLU A 59 6.18 7.99 7.07
C GLU A 59 5.07 7.08 7.58
N GLN A 60 3.99 6.93 6.80
CA GLN A 60 2.88 6.05 7.13
C GLN A 60 2.58 5.09 5.97
N MET A 61 2.17 3.88 6.29
CA MET A 61 1.72 2.89 5.33
C MET A 61 0.53 2.11 5.89
N SER A 62 -0.50 1.95 5.09
CA SER A 62 -1.68 1.14 5.38
C SER A 62 -1.83 0.11 4.28
N ILE A 63 -2.02 -1.16 4.63
CA ILE A 63 -2.33 -2.24 3.69
C ILE A 63 -3.61 -2.93 4.18
N GLY A 64 -4.63 -2.99 3.34
CA GLY A 64 -5.86 -3.72 3.60
C GLY A 64 -6.00 -4.91 2.68
N HIS A 65 -6.02 -6.11 3.25
CA HIS A 65 -6.33 -7.35 2.55
C HIS A 65 -7.82 -7.67 2.76
N HIS A 66 -8.57 -7.88 1.68
CA HIS A 66 -10.00 -8.17 1.76
C HIS A 66 -10.35 -9.45 1.01
N ILE A 67 -11.01 -10.38 1.70
CA ILE A 67 -11.62 -11.55 1.08
C ILE A 67 -13.13 -11.49 1.33
N ARG A 68 -13.88 -11.12 0.30
CA ARG A 68 -15.32 -10.90 0.36
C ARG A 68 -15.66 -9.87 1.45
N GLU A 69 -16.28 -10.29 2.54
CA GLU A 69 -16.67 -9.44 3.68
C GLU A 69 -15.62 -9.35 4.79
N ARG A 70 -14.63 -10.25 4.79
CA ARG A 70 -13.55 -10.31 5.78
C ARG A 70 -12.39 -9.43 5.36
N ALA A 71 -11.76 -8.74 6.30
CA ALA A 71 -10.58 -7.95 5.99
C ALA A 71 -9.57 -7.88 7.13
N HIS A 72 -8.28 -7.88 6.77
CA HIS A 72 -7.16 -7.59 7.67
C HIS A 72 -6.50 -6.30 7.20
N ILE A 73 -6.51 -5.28 8.05
CA ILE A 73 -5.90 -3.98 7.79
C ILE A 73 -4.66 -3.86 8.67
N MET A 74 -3.50 -3.65 8.06
CA MET A 74 -2.23 -3.41 8.74
C MET A 74 -1.80 -1.97 8.50
N GLN A 75 -1.59 -1.21 9.57
CA GLN A 75 -1.08 0.15 9.51
C GLN A 75 0.25 0.23 10.25
N ARG A 76 1.20 0.95 9.67
CA ARG A 76 2.48 1.28 10.28
C ARG A 76 2.75 2.78 10.12
N SER A 77 3.18 3.43 11.19
CA SER A 77 3.69 4.80 11.17
C SER A 77 5.11 4.82 11.74
N ARG A 78 5.94 5.69 11.19
CA ARG A 78 7.29 5.96 11.67
C ARG A 78 7.55 7.45 11.60
N ASN A 79 7.98 8.03 12.72
CA ASN A 79 8.41 9.41 12.77
C ASN A 79 9.94 9.47 12.86
N HIS A 80 10.60 9.95 11.81
CA HIS A 80 12.06 10.04 11.73
C HIS A 80 12.67 11.11 12.63
N ARG A 81 11.88 12.06 13.13
CA ARG A 81 12.37 13.11 14.03
C ARG A 81 12.36 12.68 15.48
N THR A 82 11.29 12.02 15.91
CA THR A 82 11.14 11.55 17.29
C THR A 82 11.68 10.13 17.49
N GLY A 83 11.81 9.36 16.40
CA GLY A 83 12.15 7.93 16.44
C GLY A 83 10.96 7.02 16.75
N ASP A 84 9.77 7.61 16.92
CA ASP A 84 8.54 6.90 17.26
C ASP A 84 8.08 5.97 16.12
N GLN A 85 7.57 4.80 16.48
CA GLN A 85 7.08 3.80 15.55
C GLN A 85 5.84 3.13 16.14
N GLU A 86 4.77 3.10 15.36
CA GLU A 86 3.52 2.44 15.76
C GLU A 86 3.13 1.42 14.68
N GLU A 87 2.60 0.29 15.12
CA GLU A 87 1.97 -0.70 14.27
C GLU A 87 0.58 -1.02 14.82
N ARG A 88 -0.40 -1.11 13.92
CA ARG A 88 -1.78 -1.45 14.25
C ARG A 88 -2.29 -2.49 13.27
N GLN A 89 -3.04 -3.45 13.80
CA GLN A 89 -3.74 -4.46 13.02
C GLN A 89 -5.23 -4.42 13.38
N ASP A 90 -6.08 -4.30 12.38
CA ASP A 90 -7.52 -4.27 12.51
C ASP A 90 -8.15 -5.41 11.69
N TYR A 91 -9.15 -6.05 12.27
CA TYR A 91 -9.87 -7.18 11.68
C TYR A 91 -11.34 -6.80 11.48
N ILE A 92 -11.87 -7.02 10.27
CA ILE A 92 -13.26 -6.73 9.92
C ILE A 92 -13.98 -8.04 9.64
N ASN A 93 -15.11 -8.27 10.32
CA ASN A 93 -15.92 -9.50 10.24
C ASN A 93 -15.12 -10.79 10.53
N MET A 94 -14.04 -10.69 11.31
CA MET A 94 -13.25 -11.80 11.83
C MET A 94 -12.50 -11.35 13.08
N ASP A 95 -12.04 -12.30 13.90
CA ASP A 95 -11.23 -12.03 15.08
C ASP A 95 -9.77 -12.47 14.91
N GLU A 96 -8.95 -12.20 15.93
CA GLU A 96 -7.52 -12.51 15.93
C GLU A 96 -7.24 -14.02 15.75
N SER A 97 -8.14 -14.89 16.23
CA SER A 97 -7.99 -16.35 16.09
C SER A 97 -8.11 -16.80 14.63
N ASP A 98 -8.95 -16.11 13.85
CA ASP A 98 -9.14 -16.37 12.43
C ASP A 98 -8.03 -15.79 11.55
N ALA A 99 -7.21 -14.87 12.09
CA ALA A 99 -6.22 -14.11 11.34
C ALA A 99 -5.22 -15.02 10.59
N ALA A 100 -4.77 -16.10 11.23
CA ALA A 100 -3.83 -17.04 10.63
C ALA A 100 -4.43 -17.81 9.46
N ALA A 101 -5.70 -18.23 9.58
CA ALA A 101 -6.43 -18.89 8.51
C ALA A 101 -6.70 -17.93 7.35
N PHE A 102 -7.06 -16.68 7.66
CA PHE A 102 -7.23 -15.63 6.68
C PHE A 102 -5.96 -15.33 5.88
N ASP A 103 -4.79 -15.20 6.53
CA ASP A 103 -3.53 -14.90 5.82
C ASP A 103 -3.11 -16.04 4.88
N ASP A 104 -3.30 -17.30 5.29
CA ASP A 104 -3.04 -18.45 4.43
C ASP A 104 -3.99 -18.46 3.22
N GLU A 105 -5.29 -18.23 3.42
CA GLU A 105 -6.27 -18.10 2.34
C GLU A 105 -5.92 -16.96 1.40
N TRP A 106 -5.60 -15.79 1.96
CA TRP A 106 -5.17 -14.60 1.21
C TRP A 106 -3.94 -14.89 0.34
N ARG A 107 -2.93 -15.55 0.90
CA ARG A 107 -1.69 -15.90 0.20
C ARG A 107 -1.96 -16.89 -0.93
N ARG A 108 -2.83 -17.88 -0.72
CA ARG A 108 -3.21 -18.87 -1.73
C ARG A 108 -3.93 -18.22 -2.90
N GLU A 109 -4.89 -17.34 -2.62
CA GLU A 109 -5.67 -16.68 -3.66
C GLU A 109 -4.82 -15.66 -4.42
N THR A 110 -4.07 -14.80 -3.73
CA THR A 110 -3.21 -13.80 -4.38
C THR A 110 -2.02 -14.39 -5.12
N SER A 111 -1.49 -15.55 -4.70
CA SER A 111 -0.38 -16.23 -5.41
C SER A 111 -0.77 -16.64 -6.82
N ARG A 112 -2.06 -16.88 -7.10
CA ARG A 112 -2.57 -17.24 -8.43
C ARG A 112 -2.56 -16.07 -9.39
N PHE A 113 -2.48 -14.86 -8.86
CA PHE A 113 -2.72 -13.63 -9.60
C PHE A 113 -1.58 -12.64 -9.52
N ARG A 114 -0.45 -13.01 -8.90
CA ARG A 114 0.71 -12.13 -8.86
C ARG A 114 1.08 -11.73 -10.29
N PRO A 115 1.07 -10.43 -10.63
CA PRO A 115 1.73 -10.00 -11.84
C PRO A 115 3.19 -10.46 -11.71
N GLN A 116 3.71 -11.12 -12.75
CA GLN A 116 5.15 -11.29 -12.88
C GLN A 116 5.77 -9.92 -12.59
N ARG A 117 6.63 -9.85 -11.58
CA ARG A 117 7.42 -8.64 -11.31
C ARG A 117 8.29 -8.38 -12.53
N GLY A 118 7.79 -7.57 -13.44
CA GLY A 118 8.53 -6.96 -14.52
C GLY A 118 8.42 -5.45 -14.38
N LEU A 119 8.92 -4.91 -13.26
CA LEU A 119 9.21 -3.49 -13.15
C LEU A 119 10.56 -3.35 -12.47
N ASP A 120 11.59 -3.48 -13.30
CA ASP A 120 12.83 -2.73 -13.17
C ASP A 120 12.49 -1.31 -12.74
N TYR A 121 12.65 -1.01 -11.45
CA TYR A 121 12.97 0.35 -11.04
C TYR A 121 14.42 0.59 -11.47
N ARG A 122 14.63 0.75 -12.77
CA ARG A 122 15.83 1.40 -13.29
C ARG A 122 15.74 2.84 -12.80
N ARG A 123 16.38 3.05 -11.65
CA ARG A 123 16.84 4.34 -11.15
C ARG A 123 17.38 5.13 -12.36
N HIS A 124 16.59 6.09 -12.84
CA HIS A 124 17.09 7.12 -13.72
C HIS A 124 17.88 8.06 -12.81
N GLU A 125 19.12 7.68 -12.51
CA GLU A 125 20.14 8.65 -12.13
C GLU A 125 20.30 9.55 -13.33
N GLY A 126 19.85 10.81 -13.18
CA GLY A 126 20.25 11.86 -14.08
C GLY A 126 21.77 12.02 -13.98
N SER A 127 22.42 11.98 -15.13
CA SER A 127 23.76 12.49 -15.31
C SER A 127 23.74 13.50 -16.44
#